data_AF-A0A975IXX0-F1
#
_entry.id   AF-A0A975IXX0-F1
#
_cell.length_a   1.000
_cell.length_b   1.000
_cell.length_c   1.000
_cell.angle_alpha   90.00
_cell.angle_beta   90.00
_cell.angle_gamma   90.00
#
_symmetry.space_group_name_H-M   'P 1'
#
loop_
_entity.id
_entity.type
_entity.pdbx_description
1 polymer ?
#
loop_
_entity_poly.entity_id
_entity_poly.type
_entity_poly.pdbx_seq_one_letter_code
_entity_poly.pdbx_strand_id
1 'polypeptide(L)'
;MKSSRPTPAALQTATEIAVHFNVDPRTIHYWAANGSIPVAFRKDKIIRFRLEDVLAANQATPVQMTRTLAPQPGEVRSVELSILALSLLLGPEFPRIPTVDLDNITLGEVDEIQRLCSLYETDLNALASFEERAHYAEGVIEGARAAV
;
A
#
# COMPACT_ATOMS: atom_id res chain seq x y z
N MET A 1 19.17 35.19 -30.80
CA MET A 1 19.35 34.01 -29.92
C MET A 1 17.98 33.61 -29.41
N LYS A 2 17.38 32.53 -29.95
CA LYS A 2 16.04 32.09 -29.55
C LYS A 2 16.16 31.36 -28.21
N SER A 3 15.51 31.93 -27.20
CA SER A 3 15.31 31.35 -25.88
C SER A 3 14.53 30.03 -26.02
N SER A 4 15.22 28.92 -25.79
CA SER A 4 14.60 27.60 -25.68
C SER A 4 13.85 27.56 -24.35
N ARG A 5 12.56 27.94 -24.37
CA ARG A 5 11.69 27.63 -23.22
C ARG A 5 11.69 26.11 -23.04
N PRO A 6 11.95 25.58 -21.84
CA PRO A 6 11.80 24.15 -21.60
C PRO A 6 10.35 23.78 -21.87
N THR A 7 10.14 22.86 -22.82
CA THR A 7 8.85 22.24 -23.07
C THR A 7 8.35 21.70 -21.72
N PRO A 8 7.12 22.02 -21.26
CA PRO A 8 6.63 21.50 -20.00
C PRO A 8 6.68 19.97 -20.07
N ALA A 9 7.36 19.34 -19.11
CA ALA A 9 7.43 17.88 -19.01
C ALA A 9 6.01 17.33 -19.14
N ALA A 10 5.77 16.49 -20.15
CA ALA A 10 4.44 16.02 -20.49
C ALA A 10 3.84 15.28 -19.29
N LEU A 11 2.71 15.78 -18.80
CA LEU A 11 1.98 15.19 -17.68
C LEU A 11 1.33 13.87 -18.12
N GLN A 12 1.75 12.77 -17.50
CA GLN A 12 1.29 11.42 -17.82
C GLN A 12 0.17 10.95 -16.90
N THR A 13 -0.67 10.05 -17.39
CA THR A 13 -1.70 9.32 -16.65
C THR A 13 -1.08 8.18 -15.85
N ALA A 14 -1.84 7.64 -14.89
CA ALA A 14 -1.47 6.40 -14.21
C ALA A 14 -1.20 5.25 -15.18
N THR A 15 -1.97 5.13 -16.26
CA THR A 15 -1.79 4.07 -17.28
C THR A 15 -0.47 4.22 -18.03
N GLU A 16 -0.10 5.43 -18.42
CA GLU A 16 1.17 5.68 -19.11
C GLU A 16 2.37 5.42 -18.19
N ILE A 17 2.30 5.85 -16.93
CA ILE A 17 3.30 5.51 -15.91
C ILE A 17 3.35 3.99 -15.71
N ALA A 18 2.21 3.31 -15.62
CA ALA A 18 2.15 1.87 -15.39
C ALA A 18 2.87 1.06 -16.48
N VAL A 19 2.80 1.50 -17.74
CA VAL A 19 3.56 0.90 -18.85
C VAL A 19 5.06 1.03 -18.64
N HIS A 20 5.55 2.16 -18.13
CA HIS A 20 6.97 2.36 -17.85
C HIS A 20 7.51 1.42 -16.76
N PHE A 21 6.67 1.07 -15.79
CA PHE A 21 7.03 0.21 -14.66
C PHE A 21 6.56 -1.25 -14.83
N ASN A 22 5.86 -1.57 -15.93
CA ASN A 22 5.23 -2.87 -16.19
C ASN A 22 4.34 -3.35 -15.02
N VAL A 23 3.48 -2.47 -14.53
CA VAL A 23 2.52 -2.73 -13.43
C VAL A 23 1.09 -2.42 -13.86
N ASP A 24 0.11 -2.73 -13.00
CA ASP A 24 -1.27 -2.32 -13.20
C ASP A 24 -1.45 -0.82 -12.89
N PRO A 25 -2.29 -0.06 -13.64
CA PRO A 25 -2.56 1.34 -13.33
C PRO A 25 -3.08 1.60 -11.90
N ARG A 26 -3.79 0.64 -11.29
CA ARG A 26 -4.23 0.71 -9.89
C ARG A 26 -3.04 0.75 -8.94
N THR A 27 -1.95 0.06 -9.26
CA THR A 27 -0.70 0.10 -8.49
C THR A 27 -0.13 1.52 -8.46
N ILE A 28 -0.16 2.24 -9.58
CA ILE A 28 0.27 3.64 -9.65
C ILE A 28 -0.63 4.54 -8.79
N HIS A 29 -1.94 4.33 -8.82
CA HIS A 29 -2.87 5.05 -7.95
C HIS A 29 -2.63 4.77 -6.46
N TYR A 30 -2.33 3.51 -6.11
CA TYR A 30 -2.00 3.12 -4.75
C TYR A 30 -0.70 3.78 -4.27
N TRP A 31 0.37 3.75 -5.08
CA TRP A 31 1.61 4.45 -4.76
C TRP A 31 1.40 5.96 -4.57
N ALA A 32 0.53 6.56 -5.39
CA ALA A 32 0.20 7.98 -5.27
C ALA A 32 -0.66 8.29 -4.04
N ALA A 33 -1.54 7.38 -3.62
CA ALA A 33 -2.38 7.54 -2.43
C ALA A 33 -1.55 7.45 -1.15
N ASN A 34 -0.55 6.58 -1.12
CA ASN A 34 0.34 6.36 0.03
C ASN A 34 1.54 7.32 0.08
N GLY A 35 1.60 8.30 -0.83
CA GLY A 35 2.69 9.27 -0.90
C GLY A 35 4.03 8.70 -1.39
N SER A 36 4.07 7.46 -1.87
CA SER A 36 5.28 6.80 -2.38
C SER A 36 5.76 7.41 -3.71
N ILE A 37 4.86 8.02 -4.49
CA ILE A 37 5.21 8.79 -5.68
C ILE A 37 4.53 10.16 -5.68
N PRO A 38 5.21 11.20 -6.17
CA PRO A 38 4.66 12.55 -6.21
C PRO A 38 3.60 12.70 -7.30
N VAL A 39 2.49 13.37 -6.96
CA VAL A 39 1.43 13.74 -7.89
C VAL A 39 1.71 15.15 -8.41
N ALA A 40 1.86 15.28 -9.73
CA ALA A 40 2.17 16.57 -10.36
C ALA A 40 0.92 17.44 -10.58
N PHE A 41 -0.24 16.81 -10.77
CA PHE A 41 -1.53 17.51 -10.88
C PHE A 41 -2.67 16.62 -10.39
N ARG A 42 -3.57 17.21 -9.60
CA ARG A 42 -4.81 16.57 -9.17
C ARG A 42 -5.96 17.58 -9.30
N LYS A 43 -7.00 17.20 -10.04
CA LYS A 43 -8.29 17.91 -10.07
C LYS A 43 -9.40 16.89 -10.16
N ASP A 44 -10.27 16.86 -9.16
CA ASP A 44 -11.34 15.87 -9.01
C ASP A 44 -10.79 14.44 -9.13
N LYS A 45 -11.27 13.67 -10.12
CA LYS A 45 -10.84 12.30 -10.41
C LYS A 45 -9.61 12.22 -11.33
N ILE A 46 -9.12 13.35 -11.84
CA ILE A 46 -8.00 13.40 -12.77
C ILE A 46 -6.71 13.55 -11.97
N ILE A 47 -5.83 12.56 -12.08
CA ILE A 47 -4.49 12.54 -11.49
C ILE A 47 -3.47 12.46 -12.62
N ARG A 48 -2.46 13.31 -12.59
CA ARG A 48 -1.34 13.28 -13.53
C ARG A 48 0.01 13.33 -12.81
N PHE A 49 1.00 12.74 -13.45
CA PHE A 49 2.33 12.52 -12.94
C PHE A 49 3.37 13.09 -13.88
N ARG A 50 4.51 13.52 -13.33
CA ARG A 50 5.73 13.73 -14.12
C ARG A 50 6.56 12.45 -14.01
N LEU A 51 6.89 11.85 -15.15
CA LEU A 51 7.65 10.60 -15.17
C LEU A 51 9.00 10.74 -14.45
N GLU A 52 9.68 11.87 -14.62
CA GLU A 52 10.96 12.16 -13.96
C GLU A 52 10.86 12.14 -12.43
N ASP A 53 9.79 12.71 -11.86
CA ASP A 53 9.59 12.74 -10.41
C ASP A 53 9.26 11.34 -9.87
N VAL A 54 8.48 10.55 -10.63
CA VAL A 54 8.17 9.16 -10.28
C VAL A 54 9.42 8.29 -10.33
N LEU A 55 10.26 8.45 -11.35
CA LEU A 55 11.55 7.76 -11.47
C LEU A 55 12.52 8.17 -10.36
N ALA A 56 12.59 9.46 -10.02
CA ALA A 56 13.43 9.95 -8.94
C ALA A 56 12.95 9.42 -7.58
N ALA A 57 11.63 9.37 -7.32
CA ALA A 57 11.06 8.78 -6.12
C ALA A 57 11.42 7.28 -5.99
N ASN A 58 11.34 6.53 -7.09
CA ASN A 58 11.75 5.12 -7.14
C ASN A 58 13.25 4.93 -6.86
N GLN A 59 14.10 5.89 -7.21
CA GLN A 59 15.55 5.83 -6.98
C GLN A 59 15.95 6.30 -5.57
N ALA A 60 15.27 7.30 -5.01
CA ALA A 60 15.58 7.91 -3.72
C ALA A 60 15.08 7.09 -2.53
N THR A 61 14.03 6.30 -2.74
CA THR A 61 13.58 5.30 -1.77
C THR A 61 13.37 4.02 -2.57
N PRO A 62 14.28 3.04 -2.49
CA PRO A 62 14.11 1.77 -3.18
C PRO A 62 13.05 0.95 -2.43
N VAL A 63 11.82 1.46 -2.33
CA VAL A 63 10.63 0.68 -2.03
C VAL A 63 10.36 -0.13 -3.28
N GLN A 64 11.17 -1.18 -3.46
CA GLN A 64 10.91 -2.36 -4.29
C GLN A 64 9.80 -2.17 -5.36
N MET A 65 9.98 -1.23 -6.31
CA MET A 65 9.06 -1.10 -7.44
C MET A 65 9.30 -2.20 -8.48
N THR A 66 10.35 -2.99 -8.29
CA THR A 66 10.49 -4.29 -8.92
C THR A 66 9.74 -5.33 -8.10
N ARG A 67 8.75 -5.91 -8.78
CA ARG A 67 8.10 -7.19 -8.49
C ARG A 67 6.72 -7.06 -7.84
N THR A 68 5.74 -6.81 -8.70
CA THR A 68 4.48 -7.56 -8.65
C THR A 68 4.85 -9.05 -8.75
N LEU A 69 5.20 -9.69 -7.63
CA LEU A 69 4.92 -11.11 -7.49
C LEU A 69 3.39 -11.15 -7.47
N ALA A 70 2.78 -11.75 -8.50
CA ALA A 70 1.49 -12.36 -8.28
C ALA A 70 1.65 -13.18 -6.99
N PRO A 71 0.90 -12.85 -5.93
CA PRO A 71 1.21 -13.36 -4.62
C PRO A 71 1.14 -14.88 -4.64
N GLN A 72 2.13 -15.55 -4.05
CA GLN A 72 1.99 -16.98 -3.83
C GLN A 72 0.75 -17.19 -2.94
N PRO A 73 -0.13 -18.18 -3.23
CA PRO A 73 -1.42 -18.33 -2.54
C PRO A 73 -1.35 -18.42 -1.01
N GLY A 74 -0.17 -18.70 -0.42
CA GLY A 74 0.07 -18.67 1.02
C GLY A 74 0.71 -17.38 1.57
N GLU A 75 1.45 -16.64 0.74
CA GLU A 75 2.19 -15.41 1.12
C GLU A 75 1.25 -14.22 1.31
N VAL A 76 0.20 -14.13 0.50
CA VAL A 76 -0.84 -13.12 0.68
C VAL A 76 -1.78 -13.45 1.81
N ARG A 77 -1.98 -14.73 2.12
CA ARG A 77 -3.03 -15.11 3.06
C ARG A 77 -2.69 -14.71 4.49
N SER A 78 -1.45 -14.90 4.95
CA SER A 78 -1.04 -14.44 6.29
C SER A 78 -1.16 -12.92 6.46
N VAL A 79 -0.71 -12.16 5.45
CA VAL A 79 -0.79 -10.69 5.44
C VAL A 79 -2.24 -10.22 5.40
N GLU A 80 -3.10 -10.88 4.63
CA GLU A 80 -4.53 -10.58 4.57
C GLU A 80 -5.23 -10.81 5.91
N LEU A 81 -4.91 -11.91 6.61
CA LEU A 81 -5.47 -12.20 7.92
C LEU A 81 -4.99 -11.19 8.97
N SER A 82 -3.73 -10.74 8.92
CA SER A 82 -3.22 -9.65 9.76
C SER A 82 -3.94 -8.32 9.49
N ILE A 83 -4.16 -7.96 8.22
CA ILE A 83 -4.92 -6.75 7.83
C ILE A 83 -6.35 -6.86 8.33
N LEU A 84 -7.00 -8.01 8.18
CA LEU A 84 -8.36 -8.25 8.67
C LEU A 84 -8.43 -8.13 10.20
N ALA A 85 -7.51 -8.75 10.93
CA ALA A 85 -7.46 -8.66 12.39
C ALA A 85 -7.27 -7.21 12.88
N LEU A 86 -6.35 -6.46 12.27
CA LEU A 86 -6.14 -5.04 12.59
C LEU A 86 -7.35 -4.17 12.23
N SER A 87 -8.02 -4.46 11.11
CA SER A 87 -9.26 -3.77 10.70
C SER A 87 -10.39 -3.99 11.70
N LEU A 88 -10.50 -5.19 12.27
CA LEU A 88 -11.50 -5.50 13.29
C LEU A 88 -11.23 -4.76 14.61
N LEU A 89 -9.96 -4.56 14.98
CA LEU A 89 -9.58 -3.90 16.23
C LEU A 89 -9.59 -2.37 16.16
N LEU A 90 -9.04 -1.81 15.08
CA LEU A 90 -8.91 -0.37 14.88
C LEU A 90 -10.13 0.25 14.20
N GLY A 91 -11.01 -0.59 13.62
CA GLY A 91 -12.25 -0.17 12.99
C GLY A 91 -12.01 0.71 11.76
N PRO A 92 -12.94 1.65 11.46
CA PRO A 92 -12.95 2.41 10.21
C PRO A 92 -11.81 3.42 10.07
N GLU A 93 -11.07 3.71 11.15
CA GLU A 93 -9.90 4.59 11.10
C GLU A 93 -8.66 3.89 10.55
N PHE A 94 -8.70 2.55 10.43
CA PHE A 94 -7.62 1.80 9.82
C PHE A 94 -7.63 1.99 8.28
N PRO A 95 -6.54 2.50 7.68
CA PRO A 95 -6.55 2.95 6.28
C PRO A 95 -6.53 1.81 5.25
N ARG A 96 -6.46 0.54 5.69
CA ARG A 96 -6.34 -0.62 4.80
C ARG A 96 -7.64 -1.43 4.81
N ILE A 97 -8.10 -1.77 3.61
CA ILE A 97 -9.29 -2.59 3.41
C ILE A 97 -8.84 -4.06 3.39
N PRO A 98 -9.40 -4.94 4.23
CA PRO A 98 -9.13 -6.36 4.15
C PRO A 98 -9.67 -6.93 2.84
N THR A 99 -8.86 -7.72 2.15
CA THR A 99 -9.21 -8.36 0.87
C THR A 99 -9.60 -9.83 1.03
N VAL A 100 -9.66 -10.33 2.27
CA VAL A 100 -10.09 -11.70 2.59
C VAL A 100 -11.49 -11.94 2.06
N ASP A 101 -11.62 -12.89 1.14
CA ASP A 101 -12.92 -13.45 0.77
C ASP A 101 -13.48 -14.27 1.95
N LEU A 102 -14.48 -13.70 2.62
CA LEU A 102 -15.15 -14.31 3.77
C LEU A 102 -16.01 -15.50 3.36
N ASP A 103 -16.46 -15.58 2.10
CA ASP A 103 -17.27 -16.70 1.61
C ASP A 103 -16.44 -17.98 1.40
N ASN A 104 -15.10 -17.85 1.42
CA ASN A 104 -14.15 -18.93 1.22
C ASN A 104 -13.11 -19.05 2.35
N ILE A 105 -13.44 -18.55 3.54
CA ILE A 105 -12.56 -18.64 4.72
C ILE A 105 -12.62 -20.03 5.35
N THR A 106 -11.47 -20.57 5.74
CA THR A 106 -11.39 -21.86 6.43
C THR A 106 -11.47 -21.71 7.95
N LEU A 107 -11.84 -22.77 8.67
CA LEU A 107 -11.84 -22.75 10.15
C LEU A 107 -10.47 -22.42 10.74
N GLY A 108 -9.39 -22.93 10.15
CA GLY A 108 -8.02 -22.61 10.62
C GLY A 108 -7.66 -21.14 10.44
N GLU A 109 -8.20 -20.47 9.42
CA GLU A 109 -8.02 -19.03 9.22
C GLU A 109 -8.85 -18.21 10.22
N VAL A 110 -10.04 -18.69 10.60
CA VAL A 110 -10.84 -18.09 11.67
C VAL A 110 -10.10 -18.18 13.00
N ASP A 111 -9.54 -19.35 13.33
CA ASP A 111 -8.74 -19.54 14.55
C ASP A 111 -7.51 -18.62 14.55
N GLU A 112 -6.85 -18.48 13.40
CA GLU A 112 -5.71 -17.58 13.25
C GLU A 112 -6.11 -16.11 13.40
N ILE A 113 -7.23 -15.65 12.83
CA ILE A 113 -7.74 -14.28 13.04
C ILE A 113 -8.00 -14.03 14.53
N GLN A 114 -8.63 -14.96 15.24
CA GLN A 114 -8.89 -14.82 16.67
C GLN A 114 -7.59 -14.70 17.47
N ARG A 115 -6.59 -15.51 17.13
CA ARG A 115 -5.26 -15.45 17.72
C ARG A 115 -4.59 -14.10 17.47
N LEU A 116 -4.62 -13.62 16.22
CA LEU A 116 -4.05 -12.32 15.82
C LEU A 116 -4.77 -11.15 16.49
N CYS A 117 -6.10 -11.17 16.58
CA CYS A 117 -6.86 -10.14 17.29
C CYS A 117 -6.46 -10.07 18.77
N SER A 118 -6.35 -11.22 19.45
CA SER A 118 -5.95 -11.26 20.86
C SER A 118 -4.53 -10.73 21.08
N LEU A 119 -3.61 -11.07 20.15
CA LEU A 119 -2.23 -10.62 20.18
C LEU A 119 -2.15 -9.09 20.01
N TYR A 120 -2.76 -8.57 18.95
CA TYR A 120 -2.69 -7.15 18.60
C TYR A 120 -3.48 -6.28 19.58
N GLU A 121 -4.60 -6.76 20.13
CA GLU A 121 -5.38 -6.01 21.12
C GLU A 121 -4.54 -5.68 22.36
N THR A 122 -3.73 -6.63 22.82
CA THR A 122 -2.84 -6.42 23.97
C THR A 122 -1.84 -5.29 23.69
N ASP A 123 -1.21 -5.32 22.52
CA ASP A 123 -0.21 -4.33 22.13
C ASP A 123 -0.84 -2.96 21.87
N LEU A 124 -1.96 -2.91 21.15
CA LEU A 124 -2.67 -1.67 20.81
C LEU A 124 -3.20 -0.95 22.05
N ASN A 125 -3.65 -1.68 23.07
CA ASN A 125 -4.11 -1.11 24.34
C ASN A 125 -2.96 -0.52 25.18
N ALA A 126 -1.72 -0.95 24.94
CA ALA A 126 -0.55 -0.36 25.58
C ALA A 126 -0.10 0.97 24.94
N LEU A 127 -0.62 1.30 23.75
CA LEU A 127 -0.26 2.50 22.99
C LEU A 127 -1.23 3.65 23.29
N ALA A 128 -0.67 4.83 23.56
CA ALA A 128 -1.40 5.98 24.09
C ALA A 128 -2.06 6.82 23.00
N SER A 129 -1.54 6.78 21.77
CA SER A 129 -2.01 7.60 20.66
C SER A 129 -2.43 6.78 19.44
N PHE A 130 -3.29 7.38 18.62
CA PHE A 130 -3.67 6.83 17.32
C PHE A 130 -2.46 6.68 16.37
N GLU A 131 -1.54 7.65 16.39
CA GLU A 131 -0.33 7.64 15.55
C GLU A 131 0.57 6.45 15.89
N GLU A 132 0.79 6.16 17.17
CA GLU A 132 1.53 4.97 17.61
C GLU A 132 0.86 3.67 17.19
N ARG A 133 -0.47 3.60 17.29
CA ARG A 133 -1.26 2.44 16.87
C ARG A 133 -1.18 2.22 15.36
N ALA A 134 -1.20 3.30 14.57
CA ALA A 134 -1.04 3.23 13.12
C ALA A 134 0.37 2.76 12.74
N HIS A 135 1.42 3.26 13.39
CA HIS A 135 2.79 2.80 13.19
C HIS A 135 3.00 1.34 13.58
N TYR A 136 2.42 0.91 14.70
CA TYR A 136 2.42 -0.50 15.10
C TYR A 136 1.76 -1.38 14.04
N ALA A 137 0.57 -0.99 13.56
CA ALA A 137 -0.17 -1.74 12.56
C ALA A 137 0.60 -1.88 11.23
N GLU A 138 1.28 -0.82 10.79
CA GLU A 138 2.18 -0.87 9.63
C GLU A 138 3.37 -1.81 9.88
N GLY A 139 4.01 -1.73 11.04
CA GLY A 139 5.12 -2.62 11.41
C GLY A 139 4.73 -4.10 11.47
N VAL A 140 3.52 -4.40 11.96
CA VAL A 140 2.95 -5.75 11.96
C VAL A 140 2.78 -6.28 10.53
N ILE A 141 2.26 -5.45 9.63
CA ILE A 141 2.05 -5.83 8.23
C ILE A 141 3.39 -6.04 7.52
N GLU A 142 4.38 -5.19 7.77
CA GLU A 142 5.73 -5.34 7.23
C GLU A 142 6.41 -6.60 7.77
N GLY A 143 6.27 -6.89 9.07
CA GLY A 143 6.76 -8.11 9.69
C GLY A 143 6.11 -9.37 9.10
N ALA A 144 4.79 -9.35 8.89
CA ALA A 144 4.06 -10.45 8.26
C ALA A 144 4.53 -10.71 6.83
N ARG A 145 4.92 -9.65 6.08
CA ARG A 145 5.49 -9.78 4.73
C ARG A 145 6.90 -10.34 4.74
N ALA A 146 7.71 -10.03 5.75
CA ALA A 146 9.10 -10.46 5.85
C ALA A 146 9.27 -11.89 6.39
N ALA A 147 8.24 -12.43 7.06
CA ALA A 147 8.23 -13.78 7.63
C ALA A 147 7.87 -14.88 6.61
N VAL A 148 7.62 -14.50 5.35
CA VAL A 148 7.34 -15.40 4.22
C VAL A 148 8.54 -15.46 3.29
#